data_AF-A0A920SBJ0-F1
#
_entry.id   AF-A0A920SBJ0-F1
#
_cell.length_a   1.000
_cell.length_b   1.000
_cell.length_c   1.000
_cell.angle_alpha   90.00
_cell.angle_beta   90.00
_cell.angle_gamma   90.00
#
_symmetry.space_group_name_H-M   'P 1'
#
loop_
_entity.id
_entity.type
_entity.pdbx_description
1 polymer ?
#
loop_
_entity_poly.entity_id
_entity_poly.type
_entity_poly.pdbx_seq_one_letter_code
_entity_poly.pdbx_strand_id
1 'polypeptide(L)' 'MVANRMVQLDHLTRGRVILGCGPGALASDALMLGIKPERQRAMMEESLDAIVRLMSDTEPYSSKLTGLK' A
#
# COMPACT_ATOMS: atom_id res chain seq x y z
N MET A 1 8.23 -2.90 -1.73
CA MET A 1 8.18 -2.47 -3.16
C MET A 1 7.49 -1.11 -3.34
N VAL A 2 6.27 -0.90 -2.84
CA VAL A 2 5.51 0.35 -3.05
C VAL A 2 6.23 1.58 -2.47
N ALA A 3 6.59 1.57 -1.18
CA ALA A 3 7.21 2.72 -0.53
C ALA A 3 8.52 3.17 -1.23
N ASN A 4 9.43 2.23 -1.51
CA ASN A 4 10.67 2.51 -2.22
C ASN A 4 10.45 3.17 -3.60
N ARG A 5 9.50 2.66 -4.39
CA ARG A 5 9.20 3.23 -5.72
C ARG A 5 8.55 4.61 -5.60
N MET A 6 7.71 4.79 -4.60
CA MET A 6 7.04 6.07 -4.36
C MET A 6 8.05 7.15 -3.95
N VAL A 7 8.98 6.85 -3.05
CA VAL A 7 10.09 7.76 -2.68
C VAL A 7 10.94 8.08 -3.91
N GLN A 8 11.30 7.08 -4.70
CA GLN A 8 12.04 7.31 -5.94
C GLN A 8 11.31 8.27 -6.89
N LEU A 9 10.01 8.06 -7.09
CA LEU A 9 9.18 8.93 -7.94
C LEU A 9 9.04 10.34 -7.35
N ASP A 10 8.92 10.45 -6.04
CA ASP A 10 8.87 11.74 -5.34
C ASP A 10 10.13 12.56 -5.58
N HIS A 11 11.30 11.93 -5.47
CA HIS A 11 12.59 12.56 -5.78
C HIS A 11 12.70 12.98 -7.25
N LEU A 12 12.30 12.10 -8.19
CA LEU A 12 12.33 12.40 -9.63
C LEU A 12 11.39 13.55 -9.99
N THR A 13 10.22 13.63 -9.33
CA THR A 13 9.24 14.68 -9.56
C THR A 13 9.49 15.93 -8.74
N ARG A 14 10.45 15.91 -7.81
CA ARG A 14 10.76 16.99 -6.85
C ARG A 14 9.56 17.34 -5.96
N GLY A 15 8.93 16.33 -5.34
CA GLY A 15 7.84 16.55 -4.39
C GLY A 15 6.49 16.88 -5.02
N ARG A 16 6.30 16.66 -6.32
CA ARG A 16 5.07 17.03 -7.04
C ARG A 16 4.06 15.90 -7.18
N VAL A 17 4.45 14.68 -6.85
CA VAL A 17 3.60 13.51 -6.98
C VAL A 17 2.70 13.36 -5.75
N ILE A 18 1.51 12.81 -5.95
CA ILE A 18 0.55 12.50 -4.88
C ILE A 18 0.27 11.01 -4.92
N LEU A 19 0.43 10.33 -3.78
CA LEU A 19 0.08 8.92 -3.62
C LEU A 19 -1.42 8.80 -3.27
N GLY A 20 -2.26 8.63 -4.30
CA GLY A 20 -3.67 8.27 -4.11
C GLY A 20 -3.82 6.76 -3.89
N CYS A 21 -4.52 6.36 -2.83
CA CYS A 21 -4.80 4.95 -2.53
C CYS A 21 -6.30 4.71 -2.35
N GLY A 22 -6.79 3.59 -2.89
CA GLY A 22 -8.16 3.13 -2.73
C GLY A 22 -8.20 1.60 -2.76
N PRO A 23 -9.22 0.95 -2.16
CA PRO A 23 -9.21 -0.49 -1.99
C PRO A 23 -9.41 -1.22 -3.33
N GLY A 24 -9.86 -0.54 -4.37
CA GLY A 24 -10.37 -1.16 -5.61
C GLY A 24 -11.90 -1.11 -5.61
N ALA A 25 -12.48 -1.00 -6.81
CA ALA A 25 -13.93 -0.79 -6.97
C ALA A 25 -14.67 -2.07 -7.38
N LEU A 26 -14.05 -2.91 -8.21
CA LEU A 26 -14.71 -4.08 -8.79
C LEU A 26 -14.33 -5.35 -8.02
N ALA A 27 -15.33 -6.12 -7.61
CA ALA A 27 -15.12 -7.41 -6.97
C ALA A 27 -14.39 -8.40 -7.90
N SER A 28 -14.59 -8.29 -9.22
CA SER A 28 -13.88 -9.09 -10.23
C SER A 28 -12.37 -8.92 -10.15
N ASP A 29 -11.87 -7.71 -9.92
CA ASP A 29 -10.43 -7.44 -9.84
C ASP A 29 -9.82 -8.11 -8.61
N ALA A 30 -10.52 -8.07 -7.47
CA ALA A 30 -10.11 -8.78 -6.27
C ALA A 30 -10.03 -10.28 -6.52
N LEU A 31 -11.06 -10.86 -7.13
CA LEU A 31 -11.09 -12.29 -7.46
C LEU A 31 -9.98 -12.70 -8.44
N MET A 32 -9.68 -11.87 -9.44
CA MET A 32 -8.55 -12.11 -10.37
C MET A 32 -7.20 -12.16 -9.66
N LEU A 33 -7.05 -11.42 -8.56
CA LEU A 33 -5.85 -11.41 -7.72
C LEU A 33 -5.89 -12.45 -6.59
N GLY A 34 -6.91 -13.32 -6.56
CA GLY A 34 -7.08 -14.32 -5.51
C GLY A 34 -7.45 -13.74 -4.15
N ILE A 35 -7.97 -12.51 -4.12
CA ILE A 35 -8.35 -11.79 -2.91
C ILE A 35 -9.86 -11.92 -2.71
N LYS A 36 -10.29 -12.26 -1.49
CA LYS A 36 -11.70 -12.17 -1.10
C LYS A 36 -12.13 -10.70 -1.09
N PRO A 37 -13.15 -10.27 -1.86
CA PRO A 37 -13.55 -8.86 -1.96
C PRO A 37 -13.81 -8.19 -0.61
N GLU A 38 -14.34 -8.93 0.37
CA GLU A 38 -14.66 -8.43 1.70
C GLU A 38 -13.41 -8.01 2.49
N ARG A 39 -12.25 -8.58 2.16
CA ARG A 39 -10.98 -8.29 2.83
C ARG A 39 -10.23 -7.11 2.24
N GLN A 40 -10.60 -6.68 1.03
CA GLN A 40 -9.81 -5.74 0.24
C GLN A 40 -9.59 -4.39 0.94
N ARG A 41 -10.62 -3.88 1.63
CA ARG A 41 -10.52 -2.64 2.43
C ARG A 41 -9.55 -2.79 3.60
N ALA A 42 -9.70 -3.85 4.41
CA ALA A 42 -8.82 -4.09 5.55
C ALA A 42 -7.35 -4.30 5.12
N MET A 43 -7.13 -5.03 4.01
CA MET A 43 -5.80 -5.22 3.44
C MET A 43 -5.15 -3.92 2.97
N MET A 44 -5.94 -3.02 2.36
CA MET A 44 -5.45 -1.70 1.97
C MET A 44 -5.07 -0.88 3.20
N GLU A 45 -5.92 -0.82 4.22
CA GLU A 45 -5.65 -0.06 5.45
C GLU A 45 -4.37 -0.55 6.16
N GLU A 46 -4.22 -1.86 6.34
CA GLU A 46 -3.02 -2.49 6.93
C GLU A 46 -1.76 -2.18 6.10
N SER A 47 -1.87 -2.24 4.77
CA SER A 47 -0.75 -1.96 3.87
C SER A 47 -0.38 -0.48 3.86
N LEU A 48 -1.36 0.42 3.95
CA LEU A 48 -1.14 1.86 3.94
C LEU A 48 -0.46 2.31 5.23
N ASP A 49 -0.86 1.78 6.41
CA ASP A 49 -0.16 2.04 7.68
C ASP A 49 1.32 1.65 7.57
N ALA A 50 1.62 0.46 7.04
CA ALA A 50 2.98 0.01 6.85
C ALA A 50 3.76 0.91 5.87
N ILE A 51 3.15 1.37 4.78
CA ILE A 51 3.79 2.27 3.80
C ILE A 51 4.12 3.62 4.45
N VAL A 52 3.19 4.20 5.22
CA VAL A 52 3.39 5.50 5.89
C VAL A 52 4.54 5.41 6.89
N ARG A 53 4.57 4.38 7.75
CA ARG A 53 5.68 4.19 8.70
C ARG A 53 7.02 4.04 8.00
N LEU A 54 7.08 3.26 6.92
CA LEU A 54 8.31 3.11 6.13
C LEU A 54 8.81 4.44 5.50
N MET A 55 7.94 5.44 5.33
CA MET A 55 8.31 6.74 4.77
C MET A 55 8.61 7.80 5.84
N SER A 56 8.01 7.68 7.03
CA SER A 56 8.04 8.72 8.06
C SER A 56 8.91 8.38 9.26
N ASP A 57 9.04 7.11 9.61
CA ASP A 57 9.78 6.70 10.80
C ASP A 57 11.29 6.63 10.51
N THR A 58 12.10 6.99 11.51
CA THR A 58 13.56 6.93 11.43
C THR A 58 14.13 5.60 11.92
N GLU A 59 13.35 4.86 12.71
CA GLU A 59 13.74 3.56 13.26
C GLU A 59 13.34 2.41 12.32
N PRO A 60 14.09 1.29 12.31
CA PRO A 60 13.73 0.12 11.51
C PRO A 60 12.33 -0.42 11.85
N TYR A 61 11.50 -0.61 10.82
CA TYR A 61 10.14 -1.13 10.96
C TYR A 61 9.97 -2.50 10.29
N SER A 62 9.22 -3.39 10.93
CA SER A 62 8.84 -4.70 10.40
C SER A 62 7.41 -5.05 10.80
N SER A 63 6.65 -5.64 9.87
CA SER A 63 5.27 -6.08 10.11
C SER A 63 4.96 -7.35 9.35
N LYS A 64 4.10 -8.19 9.95
CA LYS A 64 3.51 -9.35 9.29
C LYS A 64 2.12 -8.97 8.81
N LEU A 65 1.98 -8.74 7.51
CA LEU A 65 0.69 -8.47 6.89
C LEU A 65 -0.19 -9.73 6.96
N THR A 66 -1.40 -9.58 7.46
CA THR A 66 -2.36 -10.67 7.68
C THR A 66 -3.27 -10.90 6.46
N GLY A 67 -3.30 -9.94 5.54
CA GLY A 67 -4.13 -9.92 4.33
C GLY A 67 -3.94 -11.04 3.31
N LEU A 68 -2.73 -11.59 3.17
CA LEU A 68 -2.34 -12.51 2.09
C LEU A 68 -2.58 -14.01 2.37
N LYS A 69 -3.32 -14.35 3.42
CA LYS A 69 -3.70 -15.73 3.74
C LYS A 69 -5.01 -16.15 3.07
#